data_AF-A0A7R8Z966-F1
#
_entry.id   AF-A0A7R8Z966-F1
#
_cell.length_a   1.000
_cell.length_b   1.000
_cell.length_c   1.000
_cell.angle_alpha   90.00
_cell.angle_beta   90.00
_cell.angle_gamma   90.00
#
_symmetry.space_group_name_H-M   'P 1'
#
loop_
_entity.id
_entity.type
_entity.pdbx_description
1 polymer ?
#
loop_
_entity_poly.entity_id
_entity_poly.type
_entity_poly.pdbx_seq_one_letter_code
_entity_poly.pdbx_strand_id
1 'polypeptide(L)'
;MIELQMPVALRRVTPAYTADSPQCSAEARITNYNLLDSYEGSQCHQNGQTMWQQWILMVTHLTGHIVLLNTLEECEVQSHGETCADLNISQEQELGVGEIAHAYLEQYNKQSHVPSLNRDFLLVTVATNQTDGYKRFIRSAKIYDIPVKVLGMGEKWKGGDIRNGAAGGFKVNLLKKELAKFQNDKEKIILFTDSYDVVVLASADAILDQFERFNARVLFSTEGFCWPDESLASKYPTVTRGKRFLNSGGFIGYASELYRLITSSKVDDTDDDQLFYTKIYLNEKLRNKHKIKLDHKAEVFQCLNGAVSDVELRFKGREAYLQNTAYNTVPLVVHGNGRSKMVLNTLGNYLAKSWNSEDGCLSCWDDSILLEDKHPSTYPVVLIAVFIEQATPFLEEFLAKLNKLEYPKDKIHFFVHNAVKYHSKLVEEFLSEHGKSYRSVKRINPEDNIEEWLARNLAIEQCLTKNCEYYFNVDGEAHLDNPHALRLLIEQNRSIVAPILVRPFKAWSNFWGALTSDGFYARSMDYMEIIHNERR
;
A
#
# COMPACT_ATOMS: atom_id res chain seq x y z
N MET A 1 -4.40 46.24 31.97
CA MET A 1 -3.42 46.13 33.06
C MET A 1 -3.82 44.96 33.94
N ILE A 2 -2.80 44.21 34.36
CA ILE A 2 -2.80 43.00 35.18
C ILE A 2 -2.93 41.68 34.40
N GLU A 3 -1.84 40.94 34.56
CA GLU A 3 -1.30 39.75 33.92
C GLU A 3 -1.56 38.49 34.79
N LEU A 4 -1.33 37.33 34.16
CA LEU A 4 -0.83 36.06 34.73
C LEU A 4 -1.78 35.20 35.59
N GLN A 5 -2.05 33.94 35.19
CA GLN A 5 -1.16 32.79 35.40
C GLN A 5 -1.77 31.46 34.88
N MET A 6 -0.94 30.60 34.26
CA MET A 6 -1.19 29.18 33.96
C MET A 6 -0.77 28.27 35.14
N PRO A 7 -1.28 27.03 35.21
CA PRO A 7 -0.46 25.87 35.59
C PRO A 7 -0.69 24.66 34.65
N VAL A 8 0.32 24.04 34.01
CA VAL A 8 1.32 23.04 34.45
C VAL A 8 0.79 21.61 34.72
N ALA A 9 1.16 20.72 33.78
CA ALA A 9 1.62 19.32 33.86
C ALA A 9 0.85 18.25 34.67
N LEU A 10 0.32 17.26 33.95
CA LEU A 10 -0.08 15.93 34.43
C LEU A 10 1.16 15.00 34.54
N ARG A 11 1.55 14.62 35.75
CA ARG A 11 2.48 13.51 36.02
C ARG A 11 1.71 12.21 36.23
N ARG A 12 2.18 11.14 35.57
CA ARG A 12 1.73 9.74 35.68
C ARG A 12 1.95 9.19 37.10
N VAL A 13 0.95 8.48 37.60
CA VAL A 13 0.96 7.74 38.87
C VAL A 13 1.37 6.28 38.58
N THR A 14 2.39 5.78 39.27
CA THR A 14 2.75 4.36 39.38
C THR A 14 2.12 3.74 40.63
N PRO A 15 1.63 2.49 40.62
CA PRO A 15 1.15 1.83 41.83
C PRO A 15 2.29 1.13 42.60
N ALA A 16 2.32 1.33 43.91
CA ALA A 16 3.15 0.59 44.86
C ALA A 16 2.42 -0.69 45.32
N TYR A 17 3.14 -1.81 45.32
CA TYR A 17 2.75 -3.07 45.94
C TYR A 17 3.01 -3.01 47.46
N THR A 18 2.06 -3.48 48.26
CA THR A 18 2.28 -3.87 49.66
C THR A 18 1.79 -5.29 49.85
N ALA A 19 2.70 -6.16 50.28
CA ALA A 19 2.42 -7.51 50.76
C ALA A 19 2.07 -7.45 52.24
N ASP A 20 1.11 -8.26 52.68
CA ASP A 20 1.09 -8.87 54.01
C ASP A 20 0.21 -10.12 53.98
N SER A 21 0.73 -11.20 54.55
CA SER A 21 0.05 -12.47 54.83
C SER A 21 -0.12 -12.63 56.34
N PRO A 22 -1.03 -13.50 56.84
CA PRO A 22 -0.52 -14.81 57.29
C PRO A 22 -1.47 -16.03 57.15
N GLN A 23 -0.83 -17.16 56.84
CA GLN A 23 -0.98 -18.56 57.32
C GLN A 23 -2.29 -19.39 57.21
N CYS A 24 -2.17 -20.46 56.40
CA CYS A 24 -2.44 -21.90 56.61
C CYS A 24 -3.79 -22.43 57.16
N SER A 25 -4.47 -23.26 56.36
CA SER A 25 -4.71 -24.69 56.67
C SER A 25 -5.20 -25.46 55.43
N ALA A 26 -4.75 -26.71 55.31
CA ALA A 26 -5.03 -27.65 54.23
C ALA A 26 -6.46 -28.22 54.26
N GLU A 27 -7.00 -28.58 53.10
CA GLU A 27 -7.83 -29.78 52.93
C GLU A 27 -7.96 -30.17 51.45
N ALA A 28 -7.55 -31.40 51.15
CA ALA A 28 -7.70 -32.04 49.85
C ALA A 28 -9.03 -32.79 49.79
N ARG A 29 -9.83 -32.62 48.74
CA ARG A 29 -10.85 -33.58 48.30
C ARG A 29 -10.96 -33.59 46.77
N ILE A 30 -10.51 -34.70 46.20
CA ILE A 30 -10.83 -35.15 44.84
C ILE A 30 -12.04 -36.09 44.96
N THR A 31 -13.02 -35.94 44.06
CA THR A 31 -14.00 -36.99 43.74
C THR A 31 -14.24 -37.08 42.23
N ASN A 32 -13.86 -38.26 41.71
CA ASN A 32 -14.12 -39.01 40.47
C ASN A 32 -15.31 -38.60 39.56
N TYR A 33 -15.19 -38.79 38.22
CA TYR A 33 -15.50 -40.08 37.54
C TYR A 33 -15.31 -40.10 35.99
N ASN A 34 -15.00 -41.31 35.50
CA ASN A 34 -15.12 -41.94 34.16
C ASN A 34 -13.98 -41.72 33.14
N LEU A 35 -13.04 -42.66 32.89
CA LEU A 35 -13.06 -44.07 32.41
C LEU A 35 -13.30 -44.26 30.91
N LEU A 36 -12.27 -44.76 30.21
CA LEU A 36 -12.22 -45.86 29.22
C LEU A 36 -10.74 -46.04 28.79
N ASP A 37 -10.02 -46.99 29.41
CA ASP A 37 -9.54 -48.28 28.85
C ASP A 37 -8.50 -48.12 27.71
N SER A 38 -7.27 -48.66 27.78
CA SER A 38 -6.88 -50.02 28.16
C SER A 38 -5.36 -50.16 28.45
N TYR A 39 -5.06 -51.08 29.37
CA TYR A 39 -3.76 -51.68 29.77
C TYR A 39 -3.11 -52.47 28.61
N GLU A 40 -1.84 -52.88 28.55
CA GLU A 40 -0.86 -53.52 29.47
C GLU A 40 0.57 -53.09 29.03
N GLY A 41 1.71 -53.22 29.71
CA GLY A 41 2.17 -54.10 30.79
C GLY A 41 3.70 -54.21 30.65
N SER A 42 4.38 -54.15 31.77
CA SER A 42 5.82 -53.95 32.01
C SER A 42 6.74 -55.18 31.86
N GLN A 43 8.04 -54.99 31.53
CA GLN A 43 9.23 -55.28 32.38
C GLN A 43 10.54 -55.61 31.60
N CYS A 44 11.64 -55.01 32.11
CA CYS A 44 13.08 -55.37 32.17
C CYS A 44 13.58 -56.64 31.41
N HIS A 45 14.72 -56.72 30.72
CA HIS A 45 16.11 -56.45 31.15
C HIS A 45 17.11 -56.80 30.00
N GLN A 46 18.26 -56.10 30.01
CA GLN A 46 19.63 -56.48 29.61
C GLN A 46 20.08 -56.65 28.13
N ASN A 47 21.01 -55.74 27.79
CA ASN A 47 22.31 -55.88 27.10
C ASN A 47 22.38 -56.21 25.59
N GLY A 48 22.88 -55.23 24.85
CA GLY A 48 23.50 -55.42 23.52
C GLY A 48 23.61 -54.12 22.72
N GLN A 49 24.74 -53.40 22.91
CA GLN A 49 25.34 -52.27 22.17
C GLN A 49 24.68 -51.87 20.82
N THR A 50 24.44 -50.59 20.48
CA THR A 50 25.45 -49.53 20.22
C THR A 50 24.83 -48.13 20.10
N MET A 51 25.70 -47.12 20.29
CA MET A 51 25.60 -45.68 20.01
C MET A 51 25.11 -44.76 21.14
N TRP A 52 26.01 -43.84 21.49
CA TRP A 52 26.10 -43.12 22.75
C TRP A 52 25.04 -42.03 22.92
N GLN A 53 24.47 -42.07 24.12
CA GLN A 53 23.65 -41.11 24.83
C GLN A 53 24.40 -39.81 25.18
N GLN A 54 23.85 -38.68 25.68
CA GLN A 54 22.53 -38.05 25.86
C GLN A 54 22.69 -37.10 27.10
N TRP A 55 21.99 -35.96 27.14
CA TRP A 55 21.65 -35.10 28.30
C TRP A 55 22.70 -34.25 29.09
N ILE A 56 22.36 -33.00 29.46
CA ILE A 56 21.80 -32.56 30.77
C ILE A 56 21.87 -31.00 30.91
N LEU A 57 20.89 -30.43 31.61
CA LEU A 57 20.74 -29.03 32.04
C LEU A 57 21.39 -28.77 33.45
N MET A 58 21.85 -27.52 33.65
CA MET A 58 22.08 -26.73 34.90
C MET A 58 23.48 -26.61 35.57
N VAL A 59 24.03 -25.38 35.42
CA VAL A 59 24.66 -24.42 36.37
C VAL A 59 25.93 -24.82 37.16
N THR A 60 27.08 -24.16 36.87
CA THR A 60 27.82 -23.23 37.78
C THR A 60 29.08 -22.63 37.12
N HIS A 61 29.21 -21.30 37.22
CA HIS A 61 30.38 -20.39 37.31
C HIS A 61 31.75 -20.62 36.61
N LEU A 62 32.29 -19.45 36.18
CA LEU A 62 33.69 -19.02 35.99
C LEU A 62 34.33 -19.13 34.58
N THR A 63 34.41 -17.94 33.95
CA THR A 63 35.51 -17.40 33.10
C THR A 63 35.96 -18.17 31.85
N GLY A 64 35.85 -17.49 30.70
CA GLY A 64 36.95 -17.43 29.71
C GLY A 64 36.74 -18.10 28.34
N HIS A 65 36.56 -17.25 27.32
CA HIS A 65 37.05 -17.34 25.93
C HIS A 65 36.81 -18.60 25.08
N ILE A 66 36.16 -18.39 23.91
CA ILE A 66 36.39 -19.19 22.69
C ILE A 66 36.76 -18.23 21.55
N VAL A 67 37.96 -18.45 21.02
CA VAL A 67 38.52 -17.80 19.82
C VAL A 67 38.00 -18.54 18.58
N LEU A 68 37.48 -17.82 17.60
CA LEU A 68 37.26 -18.34 16.24
C LEU A 68 38.11 -17.54 15.24
N LEU A 69 39.16 -18.21 14.75
CA LEU A 69 40.08 -17.76 13.72
C LEU A 69 39.35 -17.65 12.37
N ASN A 70 39.39 -16.47 11.76
CA ASN A 70 39.11 -16.31 10.33
C ASN A 70 40.43 -16.23 9.56
N THR A 71 40.54 -17.08 8.54
CA THR A 71 41.56 -17.04 7.49
C THR A 71 41.39 -15.77 6.65
N LEU A 72 42.41 -14.91 6.62
CA LEU A 72 42.54 -13.81 5.67
C LEU A 72 43.66 -14.18 4.67
N GLU A 73 43.31 -14.14 3.38
CA GLU A 73 44.26 -14.11 2.28
C GLU A 73 45.07 -12.81 2.31
N GLU A 74 46.33 -12.94 1.91
CA GLU A 74 47.39 -11.94 1.96
C GLU A 74 47.16 -10.77 0.99
N CYS A 75 47.43 -9.55 1.46
CA CYS A 75 47.82 -8.43 0.62
C CYS A 75 49.06 -7.79 1.25
N GLU A 76 50.22 -8.03 0.66
CA GLU A 76 51.49 -7.36 0.96
C GLU A 76 51.43 -5.88 0.53
N VAL A 77 51.74 -4.95 1.45
CA VAL A 77 52.31 -3.65 1.09
C VAL A 77 53.42 -3.29 2.09
N GLN A 78 54.58 -2.97 1.52
CA GLN A 78 55.86 -2.69 2.17
C GLN A 78 55.89 -1.39 2.98
N SER A 79 56.69 -1.42 4.04
CA SER A 79 57.01 -0.35 4.98
C SER A 79 57.82 0.81 4.37
N HIS A 80 57.49 2.06 4.73
CA HIS A 80 58.44 3.05 5.28
C HIS A 80 57.72 4.37 5.69
N GLY A 81 57.97 4.85 6.91
CA GLY A 81 57.94 6.28 7.24
C GLY A 81 56.83 6.81 8.19
N GLU A 82 57.05 6.65 9.49
CA GLU A 82 56.78 7.60 10.60
C GLU A 82 55.38 8.21 10.90
N THR A 83 54.96 7.92 12.14
CA THR A 83 54.15 8.69 13.12
C THR A 83 52.63 8.85 12.94
N CYS A 84 51.87 7.99 13.64
CA CYS A 84 50.52 8.30 14.10
C CYS A 84 50.55 8.63 15.60
N ALA A 85 49.97 9.77 15.97
CA ALA A 85 49.75 10.20 17.34
C ALA A 85 48.72 9.30 18.05
N ASP A 86 48.92 9.13 19.35
CA ASP A 86 48.09 8.36 20.26
C ASP A 86 46.62 8.79 20.25
N LEU A 87 45.73 7.83 19.97
CA LEU A 87 44.33 7.88 20.39
C LEU A 87 44.12 6.81 21.46
N ASN A 88 44.05 7.26 22.71
CA ASN A 88 43.56 6.47 23.84
C ASN A 88 42.11 6.07 23.57
N ILE A 89 41.87 4.80 23.27
CA ILE A 89 40.53 4.19 23.30
C ILE A 89 40.53 3.16 24.41
N SER A 90 40.14 3.60 25.60
CA SER A 90 39.63 2.72 26.65
C SER A 90 38.14 2.51 26.40
N GLN A 91 37.75 1.34 25.90
CA GLN A 91 36.49 0.61 26.14
C GLN A 91 36.22 -0.35 24.96
N GLU A 92 36.36 -1.64 25.21
CA GLU A 92 35.83 -2.69 24.34
C GLU A 92 34.30 -2.66 24.45
N GLN A 93 33.62 -2.35 23.34
CA GLN A 93 32.19 -2.66 23.15
C GLN A 93 32.09 -3.89 22.25
N GLU A 94 31.58 -4.99 22.80
CA GLU A 94 31.09 -6.12 22.00
C GLU A 94 29.85 -5.66 21.22
N LEU A 95 30.00 -5.46 19.91
CA LEU A 95 28.88 -5.18 19.02
C LEU A 95 28.14 -6.49 18.71
N GLY A 96 26.84 -6.53 18.98
CA GLY A 96 26.00 -7.68 18.68
C GLY A 96 25.83 -7.88 17.17
N VAL A 97 25.46 -9.10 16.75
CA VAL A 97 25.18 -9.46 15.33
C VAL A 97 24.17 -8.51 14.66
N GLY A 98 23.30 -7.85 15.44
CA GLY A 98 22.37 -6.81 14.98
C GLY A 98 23.01 -5.45 14.70
N GLU A 99 24.07 -5.06 15.41
CA GLU A 99 24.79 -3.79 15.21
C GLU A 99 25.76 -3.86 14.03
N ILE A 100 26.31 -5.05 13.74
CA ILE A 100 27.09 -5.30 12.51
C ILE A 100 26.18 -5.22 11.26
N ALA A 101 24.95 -5.72 11.35
CA ALA A 101 23.94 -5.55 10.29
C ALA A 101 23.51 -4.08 10.15
N HIS A 102 23.40 -3.34 11.26
CA HIS A 102 23.11 -1.91 11.25
C HIS A 102 24.25 -1.09 10.65
N ALA A 103 25.51 -1.43 10.95
CA ALA A 103 26.69 -0.83 10.35
C ALA A 103 26.81 -1.14 8.85
N TYR A 104 26.46 -2.37 8.43
CA TYR A 104 26.37 -2.73 7.00
C TYR A 104 25.27 -1.93 6.27
N LEU A 105 24.11 -1.74 6.89
CA LEU A 105 23.00 -0.97 6.33
C LEU A 105 23.28 0.54 6.34
N GLU A 106 23.97 1.05 7.36
CA GLU A 106 24.47 2.43 7.37
C GLU A 106 25.58 2.65 6.35
N GLN A 107 26.46 1.68 6.10
CA GLN A 107 27.49 1.76 5.07
C GLN A 107 26.87 1.64 3.66
N TYR A 108 25.82 0.83 3.49
CA TYR A 108 25.01 0.77 2.26
C TYR A 108 24.24 2.08 2.02
N ASN A 109 23.71 2.71 3.07
CA ASN A 109 23.01 3.99 3.00
C ASN A 109 23.94 5.21 2.94
N LYS A 110 25.22 5.09 3.35
CA LYS A 110 26.26 6.12 3.16
C LYS A 110 26.98 5.99 1.82
N GLN A 111 26.80 4.89 1.08
CA GLN A 111 27.31 4.71 -0.29
C GLN A 111 26.36 5.22 -1.40
N SER A 112 25.16 5.68 -1.09
CA SER A 112 24.17 6.11 -2.10
C SER A 112 24.33 7.54 -2.62
N HIS A 113 25.44 8.22 -2.34
CA HIS A 113 25.82 9.49 -2.99
C HIS A 113 27.24 9.45 -3.55
N VAL A 114 27.53 8.42 -4.37
CA VAL A 114 28.50 8.56 -5.46
C VAL A 114 27.72 9.14 -6.65
N PRO A 115 28.18 10.23 -7.31
CA PRO A 115 27.50 10.74 -8.49
C PRO A 115 27.36 9.59 -9.50
N SER A 116 26.13 9.33 -9.92
CA SER A 116 25.80 8.26 -10.84
C SER A 116 26.70 8.35 -12.06
N LEU A 117 27.25 7.21 -12.50
CA LEU A 117 27.50 7.06 -13.93
C LEU A 117 26.21 7.52 -14.61
N ASN A 118 26.32 8.43 -15.57
CA ASN A 118 25.20 9.01 -16.30
C ASN A 118 24.54 7.91 -17.18
N ARG A 119 23.83 6.96 -16.55
CA ARG A 119 23.16 5.82 -17.19
C ARG A 119 21.89 6.37 -17.83
N ASP A 120 21.78 6.26 -19.15
CA ASP A 120 20.62 6.78 -19.86
C ASP A 120 19.41 5.87 -19.65
N PHE A 121 18.59 6.20 -18.65
CA PHE A 121 17.43 5.44 -18.24
C PHE A 121 16.13 6.22 -18.49
N LEU A 122 15.10 5.52 -18.96
CA LEU A 122 13.76 6.08 -19.10
C LEU A 122 12.71 5.05 -18.74
N LEU A 123 11.82 5.41 -17.81
CA LEU A 123 10.59 4.67 -17.59
C LEU A 123 9.58 5.09 -18.67
N VAL A 124 8.98 4.14 -19.37
CA VAL A 124 7.93 4.36 -20.35
C VAL A 124 6.65 3.66 -19.90
N THR A 125 5.52 4.34 -20.01
CA THR A 125 4.20 3.74 -19.72
C THR A 125 3.15 4.21 -20.71
N VAL A 126 1.98 3.56 -20.66
CA VAL A 126 0.79 3.96 -21.41
C VAL A 126 -0.30 4.37 -20.43
N ALA A 127 -0.90 5.52 -20.70
CA ALA A 127 -2.09 6.01 -20.01
C ALA A 127 -2.86 6.91 -20.97
N THR A 128 -4.17 6.66 -21.10
CA THR A 128 -5.05 7.50 -21.94
C THR A 128 -5.68 8.65 -21.18
N ASN A 129 -5.87 8.48 -19.86
CA ASN A 129 -6.47 9.48 -18.97
C ASN A 129 -5.71 9.52 -17.64
N GLN A 130 -5.86 10.62 -16.90
CA GLN A 130 -5.25 10.80 -15.56
C GLN A 130 -6.13 10.20 -14.45
N THR A 131 -6.21 8.87 -14.39
CA THR A 131 -6.92 8.15 -13.32
C THR A 131 -6.18 8.27 -11.98
N ASP A 132 -6.85 7.97 -10.86
CA ASP A 132 -6.19 7.96 -9.54
C ASP A 132 -5.08 6.90 -9.45
N GLY A 133 -5.25 5.75 -10.13
CA GLY A 133 -4.20 4.74 -10.27
C GLY A 133 -2.97 5.28 -10.99
N TYR A 134 -3.17 6.02 -12.10
CA TYR A 134 -2.09 6.71 -12.80
C TYR A 134 -1.41 7.78 -11.94
N LYS A 135 -2.19 8.59 -11.20
CA LYS A 135 -1.62 9.61 -10.29
C LYS A 135 -0.75 8.96 -9.21
N ARG A 136 -1.21 7.86 -8.61
CA ARG A 136 -0.42 7.07 -7.64
C ARG A 136 0.89 6.57 -8.26
N PHE A 137 0.83 6.07 -9.49
CA PHE A 137 2.02 5.64 -10.22
C PHE A 137 3.01 6.79 -10.46
N ILE A 138 2.56 7.92 -11.00
CA ILE A 138 3.41 9.10 -11.23
C ILE A 138 4.00 9.63 -9.92
N ARG A 139 3.22 9.68 -8.85
CA ARG A 139 3.71 10.03 -7.50
C ARG A 139 4.84 9.11 -7.08
N SER A 140 4.66 7.79 -7.21
CA SER A 140 5.69 6.81 -6.83
C SER A 140 6.98 6.99 -7.63
N ALA A 141 6.90 7.21 -8.95
CA ALA A 141 8.06 7.49 -9.78
C ALA A 141 8.77 8.80 -9.39
N LYS A 142 8.01 9.86 -9.09
CA LYS A 142 8.56 11.16 -8.64
C LYS A 142 9.31 11.05 -7.32
N ILE A 143 8.85 10.21 -6.38
CA ILE A 143 9.50 10.00 -5.08
C ILE A 143 10.90 9.38 -5.21
N TYR A 144 11.13 8.65 -6.30
CA TYR A 144 12.38 7.99 -6.61
C TYR A 144 13.13 8.66 -7.78
N ASP A 145 12.74 9.89 -8.12
CA ASP A 145 13.34 10.71 -9.18
C ASP A 145 13.47 10.00 -10.54
N ILE A 146 12.48 9.15 -10.87
CA ILE A 146 12.48 8.39 -12.12
C ILE A 146 11.90 9.24 -13.25
N PRO A 147 12.62 9.41 -14.37
CA PRO A 147 12.09 10.08 -15.55
C PRO A 147 11.03 9.19 -16.22
N VAL A 148 9.82 9.74 -16.39
CA VAL A 148 8.67 9.01 -16.96
C VAL A 148 8.26 9.61 -18.30
N LYS A 149 8.14 8.75 -19.32
CA LYS A 149 7.50 9.04 -20.61
C LYS A 149 6.15 8.35 -20.69
N VAL A 150 5.09 9.16 -20.70
CA VAL A 150 3.70 8.68 -20.84
C VAL A 150 3.29 8.71 -22.31
N LEU A 151 2.79 7.59 -22.82
CA LEU A 151 2.31 7.43 -24.18
C LEU A 151 0.77 7.37 -24.19
N GLY A 152 0.16 8.01 -25.20
CA GLY A 152 -1.28 7.95 -25.45
C GLY A 152 -2.15 8.87 -24.58
N MET A 153 -1.57 9.77 -23.78
CA MET A 153 -2.34 10.67 -22.91
C MET A 153 -3.27 11.58 -23.72
N GLY A 154 -4.56 11.58 -23.39
CA GLY A 154 -5.62 12.29 -24.11
C GLY A 154 -6.12 11.58 -25.37
N GLU A 155 -5.51 10.46 -25.77
CA GLU A 155 -5.98 9.67 -26.91
C GLU A 155 -7.07 8.68 -26.49
N LYS A 156 -8.04 8.44 -27.38
CA LYS A 156 -9.03 7.39 -27.17
C LYS A 156 -8.34 6.02 -27.15
N TRP A 157 -8.65 5.22 -26.13
CA TRP A 157 -8.17 3.84 -26.04
C TRP A 157 -8.67 2.99 -27.21
N LYS A 158 -7.75 2.31 -27.90
CA LYS A 158 -8.03 1.43 -29.07
C LYS A 158 -7.76 -0.04 -28.80
N GLY A 159 -7.23 -0.39 -27.63
CA GLY A 159 -6.71 -1.72 -27.37
C GLY A 159 -7.72 -2.75 -26.87
N GLY A 160 -9.01 -2.64 -27.23
CA GLY A 160 -10.05 -3.57 -26.81
C GLY A 160 -10.40 -3.51 -25.31
N ASP A 161 -11.17 -4.47 -24.81
CA ASP A 161 -11.58 -4.52 -23.40
C ASP A 161 -10.61 -5.39 -22.57
N ILE A 162 -9.58 -4.75 -22.03
CA ILE A 162 -8.56 -5.41 -21.17
C ILE A 162 -9.19 -6.02 -19.90
N ARG A 163 -10.35 -5.53 -19.43
CA ARG A 163 -10.96 -6.04 -18.19
C ARG A 163 -11.64 -7.39 -18.40
N ASN A 164 -12.11 -7.65 -19.62
CA ASN A 164 -12.96 -8.80 -19.91
C ASN A 164 -12.34 -9.79 -20.91
N GLY A 165 -11.12 -9.57 -21.40
CA GLY A 165 -10.48 -10.50 -22.34
C GLY A 165 -9.06 -10.14 -22.75
N ALA A 166 -8.54 -10.92 -23.70
CA ALA A 166 -7.23 -10.76 -24.30
C ALA A 166 -7.21 -9.50 -25.19
N ALA A 167 -6.34 -8.53 -24.88
CA ALA A 167 -6.35 -7.20 -25.49
C ALA A 167 -5.05 -6.43 -25.17
N GLY A 168 -4.93 -5.17 -25.60
CA GLY A 168 -3.82 -4.29 -25.18
C GLY A 168 -2.69 -4.08 -26.21
N GLY A 169 -2.77 -4.65 -27.41
CA GLY A 169 -1.82 -4.48 -28.50
C GLY A 169 -1.54 -3.01 -28.88
N PHE A 170 -2.51 -2.12 -28.65
CA PHE A 170 -2.34 -0.68 -28.78
C PHE A 170 -1.15 -0.14 -27.95
N LYS A 171 -0.89 -0.70 -26.76
CA LYS A 171 0.29 -0.35 -25.94
C LYS A 171 1.59 -0.68 -26.68
N VAL A 172 1.64 -1.86 -27.31
CA VAL A 172 2.79 -2.33 -28.07
C VAL A 172 3.05 -1.41 -29.27
N ASN A 173 1.99 -1.00 -29.99
CA ASN A 173 2.11 -0.10 -31.13
C ASN A 173 2.56 1.31 -30.73
N LEU A 174 2.07 1.85 -29.61
CA LEU A 174 2.56 3.11 -29.04
C LEU A 174 4.04 3.00 -28.65
N LEU A 175 4.41 1.95 -27.93
CA LEU A 175 5.79 1.72 -27.49
C LEU A 175 6.73 1.54 -28.69
N LYS A 176 6.32 0.79 -29.71
CA LYS A 176 7.06 0.60 -30.96
C LYS A 176 7.40 1.93 -31.62
N LYS A 177 6.43 2.84 -31.71
CA LYS A 177 6.62 4.18 -32.27
C LYS A 177 7.61 5.01 -31.45
N GLU A 178 7.57 4.89 -30.13
CA GLU A 178 8.52 5.61 -29.26
C GLU A 178 9.94 5.04 -29.37
N LEU A 179 10.08 3.71 -29.32
CA LEU A 179 11.37 3.02 -29.41
C LEU A 179 12.08 3.22 -30.76
N ALA A 180 11.35 3.52 -31.83
CA ALA A 180 11.93 3.85 -33.13
C ALA A 180 12.92 5.03 -33.06
N LYS A 181 12.72 5.96 -32.12
CA LYS A 181 13.63 7.10 -31.88
C LYS A 181 14.99 6.65 -31.32
N PHE A 182 15.02 5.51 -30.65
CA PHE A 182 16.19 4.96 -29.94
C PHE A 182 16.69 3.66 -30.57
N GLN A 183 16.26 3.33 -31.79
CA GLN A 183 16.55 2.04 -32.44
C GLN A 183 18.06 1.72 -32.59
N ASN A 184 18.90 2.75 -32.64
CA ASN A 184 20.36 2.63 -32.77
C ASN A 184 21.09 2.88 -31.44
N ASP A 185 20.37 3.21 -30.37
CA ASP A 185 20.93 3.44 -29.05
C ASP A 185 21.15 2.11 -28.33
N LYS A 186 22.42 1.78 -28.08
CA LYS A 186 22.83 0.51 -27.48
C LYS A 186 22.92 0.58 -25.96
N GLU A 187 23.01 1.79 -25.41
CA GLU A 187 23.26 2.05 -24.00
C GLU A 187 22.00 2.48 -23.26
N LYS A 188 21.06 3.15 -23.95
CA LYS A 188 19.79 3.55 -23.35
C LYS A 188 18.99 2.35 -22.86
N ILE A 189 18.59 2.39 -21.60
CA ILE A 189 17.78 1.36 -20.95
C ILE A 189 16.36 1.90 -20.77
N ILE A 190 15.39 1.11 -21.21
CA ILE A 190 13.97 1.41 -21.08
C ILE A 190 13.34 0.42 -20.11
N LEU A 191 12.70 0.95 -19.08
CA LEU A 191 11.75 0.20 -18.24
C LEU A 191 10.35 0.49 -18.75
N PHE A 192 9.65 -0.52 -19.25
CA PHE A 192 8.22 -0.42 -19.54
C PHE A 192 7.41 -0.97 -18.38
N THR A 193 6.38 -0.24 -17.95
CA THR A 193 5.35 -0.77 -17.04
C THR A 193 3.96 -0.31 -17.47
N ASP A 194 2.93 -1.04 -17.06
CA ASP A 194 1.59 -0.47 -16.92
C ASP A 194 1.60 0.69 -15.89
N SER A 195 0.53 1.49 -15.84
CA SER A 195 0.45 2.65 -14.93
C SER A 195 -0.73 2.61 -13.96
N TYR A 196 -1.90 2.15 -14.39
CA TYR A 196 -3.12 2.24 -13.56
C TYR A 196 -3.07 1.37 -12.31
N ASP A 197 -2.27 0.31 -12.33
CA ASP A 197 -2.11 -0.64 -11.24
C ASP A 197 -0.65 -1.04 -11.02
N VAL A 198 0.24 -0.07 -11.14
CA VAL A 198 1.65 -0.24 -10.82
C VAL A 198 2.07 0.79 -9.78
N VAL A 199 2.98 0.40 -8.89
CA VAL A 199 3.68 1.31 -7.97
C VAL A 199 5.17 1.03 -8.07
N VAL A 200 5.97 2.09 -8.25
CA VAL A 200 7.43 2.01 -8.28
C VAL A 200 7.96 2.15 -6.86
N LEU A 201 8.89 1.28 -6.46
CA LEU A 201 9.33 1.12 -5.07
C LEU A 201 10.82 1.44 -4.85
N ALA A 202 11.55 1.83 -5.90
CA ALA A 202 12.98 2.10 -5.80
C ALA A 202 13.46 3.13 -6.84
N SER A 203 14.64 3.70 -6.59
CA SER A 203 15.38 4.58 -7.49
C SER A 203 15.77 3.89 -8.80
N ALA A 204 16.01 4.69 -9.84
CA ALA A 204 16.58 4.20 -11.10
C ALA A 204 17.85 3.36 -10.89
N ASP A 205 18.80 3.82 -10.06
CA ASP A 205 20.06 3.12 -9.82
C ASP A 205 19.84 1.70 -9.26
N ALA A 206 19.01 1.55 -8.23
CA ALA A 206 18.67 0.24 -7.67
C ALA A 206 18.03 -0.70 -8.71
N ILE A 207 17.15 -0.18 -9.58
CA ILE A 207 16.52 -0.96 -10.66
C ILE A 207 17.57 -1.39 -11.69
N LEU A 208 18.47 -0.49 -12.08
CA LEU A 208 19.52 -0.75 -13.07
C LEU A 208 20.54 -1.75 -12.54
N ASP A 209 21.01 -1.57 -11.30
CA ASP A 209 21.95 -2.49 -10.65
C ASP A 209 21.36 -3.91 -10.57
N GLN A 210 20.07 -4.02 -10.21
CA GLN A 210 19.41 -5.32 -10.17
C GLN A 210 19.23 -5.91 -11.58
N PHE A 211 18.86 -5.11 -12.59
CA PHE A 211 18.77 -5.56 -13.98
C PHE A 211 20.11 -6.06 -14.55
N GLU A 212 21.21 -5.37 -14.26
CA GLU A 212 22.54 -5.75 -14.71
C GLU A 212 22.98 -7.10 -14.14
N ARG A 213 22.64 -7.39 -12.87
CA ARG A 213 22.90 -8.70 -12.23
C ARG A 213 22.23 -9.88 -12.94
N PHE A 214 21.10 -9.66 -13.61
CA PHE A 214 20.49 -10.70 -14.42
C PHE A 214 21.34 -11.09 -15.63
N ASN A 215 22.31 -10.27 -16.05
CA ASN A 215 23.06 -10.46 -17.31
C ASN A 215 22.10 -10.77 -18.48
N ALA A 216 21.02 -9.99 -18.53
CA ALA A 216 20.00 -10.04 -19.56
C ALA A 216 20.17 -8.84 -20.50
N ARG A 217 19.71 -8.97 -21.74
CA ARG A 217 19.51 -7.79 -22.61
C ARG A 217 18.08 -7.27 -22.52
N VAL A 218 17.14 -8.17 -22.21
CA VAL A 218 15.73 -7.87 -21.91
C VAL A 218 15.27 -8.80 -20.80
N LEU A 219 14.63 -8.24 -19.78
CA LEU A 219 14.09 -8.94 -18.62
C LEU A 219 12.60 -8.65 -18.53
N PHE A 220 11.76 -9.68 -18.58
CA PHE A 220 10.33 -9.57 -18.34
C PHE A 220 9.97 -9.98 -16.92
N SER A 221 8.92 -9.35 -16.39
CA SER A 221 8.25 -9.82 -15.17
C SER A 221 7.64 -11.22 -15.36
N THR A 222 7.33 -11.89 -14.24
CA THR A 222 6.72 -13.22 -14.25
C THR A 222 5.46 -13.30 -13.42
N GLU A 223 4.64 -14.31 -13.71
CA GLU A 223 3.44 -14.63 -12.95
C GLU A 223 3.20 -16.15 -12.86
N GLY A 224 2.24 -16.52 -12.01
CA GLY A 224 1.89 -17.92 -11.75
C GLY A 224 1.06 -18.58 -12.86
N PHE A 225 0.43 -17.80 -13.75
CA PHE A 225 -0.52 -18.31 -14.74
C PHE A 225 0.02 -18.18 -16.17
N CYS A 226 -0.18 -19.21 -17.00
CA CYS A 226 0.12 -19.14 -18.42
C CYS A 226 -1.08 -18.54 -19.16
N TRP A 227 -1.15 -17.22 -19.22
CA TRP A 227 -2.25 -16.47 -19.81
C TRP A 227 -1.81 -15.71 -21.07
N PRO A 228 -2.66 -15.53 -22.11
CA PRO A 228 -4.05 -16.03 -22.20
C PRO A 228 -4.18 -17.48 -22.72
N ASP A 229 -3.12 -18.06 -23.28
CA ASP A 229 -3.15 -19.40 -23.88
C ASP A 229 -2.39 -20.41 -23.00
N GLU A 230 -3.13 -21.14 -22.17
CA GLU A 230 -2.57 -22.15 -21.25
C GLU A 230 -1.87 -23.30 -21.98
N SER A 231 -2.23 -23.59 -23.24
CA SER A 231 -1.61 -24.67 -24.02
C SER A 231 -0.11 -24.44 -24.27
N LEU A 232 0.33 -23.18 -24.17
CA LEU A 232 1.73 -22.78 -24.33
C LEU A 232 2.59 -23.10 -23.10
N ALA A 233 2.00 -23.45 -21.95
CA ALA A 233 2.74 -23.71 -20.71
C ALA A 233 3.83 -24.79 -20.87
N SER A 234 3.58 -25.80 -21.71
CA SER A 234 4.53 -26.87 -22.01
C SER A 234 5.78 -26.40 -22.76
N LYS A 235 5.69 -25.28 -23.50
CA LYS A 235 6.78 -24.72 -24.31
C LYS A 235 7.72 -23.82 -23.51
N TYR A 236 7.29 -23.35 -22.33
CA TYR A 236 8.16 -22.57 -21.46
C TYR A 236 9.32 -23.43 -20.95
N PRO A 237 10.53 -22.87 -20.76
CA PRO A 237 11.58 -23.58 -20.03
C PRO A 237 11.10 -24.01 -18.64
N THR A 238 11.61 -25.14 -18.14
CA THR A 238 11.35 -25.56 -16.77
C THR A 238 12.10 -24.67 -15.80
N VAL A 239 11.47 -24.35 -14.68
CA VAL A 239 12.03 -23.50 -13.64
C VAL A 239 11.96 -24.27 -12.33
N THR A 240 13.10 -24.41 -11.64
CA THR A 240 13.18 -25.15 -10.38
C THR A 240 12.61 -24.36 -9.21
N ARG A 241 12.78 -23.04 -9.22
CA ARG A 241 12.30 -22.12 -8.19
C ARG A 241 11.90 -20.80 -8.81
N GLY A 242 10.70 -20.33 -8.48
CA GLY A 242 10.15 -19.08 -9.00
C GLY A 242 8.92 -19.27 -9.87
N LYS A 243 8.30 -18.16 -10.26
CA LYS A 243 7.18 -18.15 -11.21
C LYS A 243 7.70 -18.35 -12.63
N ARG A 244 6.92 -19.06 -13.47
CA ARG A 244 7.40 -19.61 -14.74
C ARG A 244 7.02 -18.80 -15.97
N PHE A 245 5.87 -18.13 -15.94
CA PHE A 245 5.25 -17.58 -17.14
C PHE A 245 5.48 -16.07 -17.22
N LEU A 246 5.60 -15.55 -18.44
CA LEU A 246 5.83 -14.14 -18.72
C LEU A 246 4.60 -13.30 -18.38
N ASN A 247 4.80 -12.12 -17.79
CA ASN A 247 3.79 -11.07 -17.71
C ASN A 247 4.28 -9.81 -18.48
N SER A 248 3.41 -9.22 -19.31
CA SER A 248 3.78 -8.08 -20.17
C SER A 248 3.65 -6.71 -19.50
N GLY A 249 3.07 -6.63 -18.30
CA GLY A 249 2.83 -5.36 -17.60
C GLY A 249 4.08 -4.76 -16.96
N GLY A 250 5.22 -5.46 -17.00
CA GLY A 250 6.52 -4.95 -16.57
C GLY A 250 7.67 -5.65 -17.29
N PHE A 251 8.57 -4.87 -17.91
CA PHE A 251 9.82 -5.38 -18.47
C PHE A 251 10.86 -4.27 -18.64
N ILE A 252 12.14 -4.63 -18.59
CA ILE A 252 13.27 -3.71 -18.74
C ILE A 252 14.27 -4.25 -19.76
N GLY A 253 14.87 -3.37 -20.55
CA GLY A 253 15.89 -3.78 -21.51
C GLY A 253 16.53 -2.62 -22.26
N TYR A 254 17.56 -2.94 -23.03
CA TYR A 254 18.22 -1.96 -23.90
C TYR A 254 17.29 -1.54 -25.04
N ALA A 255 17.20 -0.25 -25.32
CA ALA A 255 16.23 0.34 -26.24
C ALA A 255 16.30 -0.30 -27.65
N SER A 256 17.52 -0.46 -28.19
CA SER A 256 17.74 -1.14 -29.47
C SER A 256 17.30 -2.61 -29.49
N GLU A 257 17.40 -3.34 -28.38
CA GLU A 257 16.95 -4.74 -28.29
C GLU A 257 15.42 -4.83 -28.21
N LEU A 258 14.80 -3.97 -27.38
CA LEU A 258 13.35 -3.88 -27.29
C LEU A 258 12.73 -3.50 -28.64
N TYR A 259 13.33 -2.56 -29.36
CA TYR A 259 12.87 -2.19 -30.70
C TYR A 259 12.94 -3.37 -31.67
N ARG A 260 14.05 -4.11 -31.70
CA ARG A 260 14.22 -5.31 -32.54
C ARG A 260 13.22 -6.41 -32.19
N LEU A 261 12.94 -6.62 -30.90
CA LEU A 261 11.94 -7.60 -30.46
C LEU A 261 10.54 -7.21 -30.91
N ILE A 262 10.10 -5.98 -30.63
CA ILE A 262 8.74 -5.52 -30.93
C ILE A 262 8.50 -5.37 -32.45
N THR A 263 9.56 -5.18 -33.24
CA THR A 263 9.47 -5.16 -34.70
C THR A 263 9.53 -6.53 -35.36
N SER A 264 9.86 -7.60 -34.60
CA SER A 264 10.01 -8.96 -35.15
C SER A 264 8.69 -9.61 -35.58
N SER A 265 7.55 -9.07 -35.12
CA SER A 265 6.21 -9.57 -35.40
C SER A 265 5.22 -8.41 -35.53
N LYS A 266 4.10 -8.64 -36.21
CA LYS A 266 2.98 -7.68 -36.28
C LYS A 266 2.03 -7.91 -35.11
N VAL A 267 1.37 -6.84 -34.67
CA VAL A 267 0.35 -6.84 -33.61
C VAL A 267 -0.66 -5.73 -33.95
N ASP A 268 -1.93 -6.10 -34.01
CA ASP A 268 -3.01 -5.14 -34.20
C ASP A 268 -3.37 -4.47 -32.87
N ASP A 269 -4.01 -3.31 -32.90
CA ASP A 269 -4.30 -2.56 -31.67
C ASP A 269 -5.14 -3.39 -30.67
N THR A 270 -6.06 -4.20 -31.17
CA THR A 270 -6.96 -5.05 -30.38
C THR A 270 -6.38 -6.42 -30.01
N ASP A 271 -5.22 -6.79 -30.55
CA ASP A 271 -4.56 -8.04 -30.19
C ASP A 271 -4.11 -8.02 -28.72
N ASP A 272 -3.74 -9.18 -28.18
CA ASP A 272 -3.25 -9.32 -26.82
C ASP A 272 -1.74 -9.05 -26.72
N ASP A 273 -1.35 -8.08 -25.89
CA ASP A 273 0.04 -7.72 -25.70
C ASP A 273 0.83 -8.84 -24.98
N GLN A 274 0.23 -9.51 -24.01
CA GLN A 274 0.86 -10.62 -23.29
C GLN A 274 1.13 -11.82 -24.19
N LEU A 275 0.20 -12.19 -25.06
CA LEU A 275 0.34 -13.27 -26.03
C LEU A 275 1.41 -12.92 -27.08
N PHE A 276 1.47 -11.65 -27.51
CA PHE A 276 2.51 -11.16 -28.41
C PHE A 276 3.91 -11.40 -27.82
N TYR A 277 4.16 -10.94 -26.59
CA TYR A 277 5.46 -11.12 -25.94
C TYR A 277 5.73 -12.59 -25.57
N THR A 278 4.71 -13.35 -25.19
CA THR A 278 4.80 -14.79 -24.93
C THR A 278 5.30 -15.54 -26.18
N LYS A 279 4.72 -15.28 -27.35
CA LYS A 279 5.15 -15.91 -28.61
C LYS A 279 6.60 -15.57 -28.96
N ILE A 280 7.03 -14.34 -28.70
CA ILE A 280 8.43 -13.92 -28.88
C ILE A 280 9.37 -14.67 -27.94
N TYR A 281 9.04 -14.75 -26.64
CA TYR A 281 9.85 -15.45 -25.64
C TYR A 281 9.94 -16.96 -25.89
N LEU A 282 8.85 -17.57 -26.35
CA LEU A 282 8.80 -19.00 -26.66
C LEU A 282 9.54 -19.36 -27.95
N ASN A 283 9.82 -18.39 -28.82
CA ASN A 283 10.72 -18.59 -29.96
C ASN A 283 12.17 -18.65 -29.46
N GLU A 284 12.71 -19.86 -29.35
CA GLU A 284 14.06 -20.12 -28.84
C GLU A 284 15.14 -19.33 -29.57
N LYS A 285 15.03 -19.16 -30.89
CA LYS A 285 16.00 -18.38 -31.67
C LYS A 285 16.01 -16.91 -31.25
N LEU A 286 14.82 -16.32 -31.08
CA LEU A 286 14.70 -14.92 -30.62
C LEU A 286 15.13 -14.77 -29.17
N ARG A 287 14.69 -15.68 -28.28
CA ARG A 287 15.07 -15.70 -26.86
C ARG A 287 16.57 -15.72 -26.67
N ASN A 288 17.26 -16.61 -27.37
CA ASN A 288 18.72 -16.75 -27.27
C ASN A 288 19.45 -15.57 -27.92
N LYS A 289 19.01 -15.14 -29.12
CA LYS A 289 19.62 -14.01 -29.84
C LYS A 289 19.57 -12.71 -29.04
N HIS A 290 18.45 -12.44 -28.39
CA HIS A 290 18.22 -11.20 -27.62
C HIS A 290 18.41 -11.39 -26.12
N LYS A 291 19.02 -12.51 -25.67
CA LYS A 291 19.27 -12.84 -24.26
C LYS A 291 18.08 -12.47 -23.35
N ILE A 292 16.87 -12.89 -23.76
CA ILE A 292 15.65 -12.58 -23.03
C ILE A 292 15.58 -13.48 -21.80
N LYS A 293 15.43 -12.87 -20.63
CA LYS A 293 15.24 -13.56 -19.35
C LYS A 293 13.91 -13.18 -18.71
N LEU A 294 13.52 -13.99 -17.74
CA LEU A 294 12.33 -13.80 -16.93
C LEU A 294 12.76 -13.62 -15.47
N ASP A 295 12.17 -12.65 -14.78
CA ASP A 295 12.39 -12.39 -13.35
C ASP A 295 11.60 -13.39 -12.51
N HIS A 296 12.10 -14.62 -12.42
CA HIS A 296 11.39 -15.75 -11.79
C HIS A 296 11.13 -15.56 -10.29
N LYS A 297 11.94 -14.76 -9.60
CA LYS A 297 11.94 -14.63 -8.13
C LYS A 297 11.44 -13.28 -7.64
N ALA A 298 10.84 -12.47 -8.53
CA ALA A 298 10.37 -11.13 -8.22
C ALA A 298 11.48 -10.25 -7.60
N GLU A 299 12.68 -10.30 -8.17
CA GLU A 299 13.81 -9.47 -7.73
C GLU A 299 13.67 -8.02 -8.20
N VAL A 300 12.99 -7.81 -9.33
CA VAL A 300 12.63 -6.48 -9.85
C VAL A 300 11.12 -6.30 -9.83
N PHE A 301 10.35 -7.28 -10.33
CA PHE A 301 8.93 -7.17 -10.58
C PHE A 301 8.10 -8.14 -9.73
N GLN A 302 7.20 -7.61 -8.91
CA GLN A 302 6.21 -8.39 -8.19
C GLN A 302 4.83 -8.26 -8.83
N CYS A 303 4.41 -9.27 -9.59
CA CYS A 303 3.02 -9.43 -10.01
C CYS A 303 2.20 -10.06 -8.87
N LEU A 304 1.07 -9.44 -8.49
CA LEU A 304 0.29 -9.88 -7.32
C LEU A 304 -0.71 -11.01 -7.64
N ASN A 305 -1.15 -11.16 -8.89
CA ASN A 305 -2.14 -12.18 -9.23
C ASN A 305 -1.58 -13.60 -8.99
N GLY A 306 -2.21 -14.36 -8.08
CA GLY A 306 -1.73 -15.67 -7.66
C GLY A 306 -0.44 -15.65 -6.81
N ALA A 307 -0.09 -14.49 -6.24
CA ALA A 307 1.09 -14.31 -5.39
C ALA A 307 0.84 -13.38 -4.19
N VAL A 308 -0.42 -13.06 -3.87
CA VAL A 308 -0.77 -12.23 -2.69
C VAL A 308 -0.27 -12.87 -1.39
N SER A 309 -0.32 -14.19 -1.27
CA SER A 309 0.20 -14.94 -0.11
C SER A 309 1.73 -14.93 -0.01
N ASP A 310 2.42 -14.58 -1.10
CA ASP A 310 3.88 -14.62 -1.16
C ASP A 310 4.50 -13.32 -0.67
N VAL A 311 3.68 -12.29 -0.35
CA VAL A 311 4.15 -10.95 -0.02
C VAL A 311 3.68 -10.49 1.36
N GLU A 312 4.55 -9.74 2.04
CA GLU A 312 4.26 -9.08 3.31
C GLU A 312 4.67 -7.62 3.24
N LEU A 313 3.80 -6.73 3.72
CA LEU A 313 4.17 -5.36 3.99
C LEU A 313 4.98 -5.31 5.29
N ARG A 314 6.19 -4.77 5.23
CA ARG A 314 7.09 -4.65 6.37
C ARG A 314 7.53 -3.20 6.58
N PHE A 315 7.90 -2.89 7.81
CA PHE A 315 8.30 -1.55 8.24
C PHE A 315 9.68 -1.60 8.88
N LYS A 316 10.51 -0.61 8.58
CA LYS A 316 11.80 -0.39 9.20
C LYS A 316 12.06 1.10 9.32
N GLY A 317 11.87 1.64 10.53
CA GLY A 317 11.93 3.10 10.77
C GLY A 317 10.96 3.84 9.84
N ARG A 318 11.50 4.73 8.99
CA ARG A 318 10.74 5.53 8.02
C ARG A 318 10.41 4.82 6.70
N GLU A 319 10.77 3.54 6.57
CA GLU A 319 10.60 2.80 5.34
C GLU A 319 9.52 1.74 5.46
N ALA A 320 8.50 1.84 4.61
CA ALA A 320 7.55 0.77 4.34
C ALA A 320 7.94 0.09 3.02
N TYR A 321 8.20 -1.22 3.07
CA TYR A 321 8.65 -1.98 1.91
C TYR A 321 7.88 -3.29 1.78
N LEU A 322 7.81 -3.79 0.55
CA LEU A 322 7.18 -5.07 0.24
C LEU A 322 8.25 -6.15 0.26
N GLN A 323 8.06 -7.20 1.05
CA GLN A 323 8.93 -8.36 1.06
C GLN A 323 8.20 -9.52 0.39
N ASN A 324 8.80 -10.11 -0.65
CA ASN A 324 8.40 -11.44 -1.10
C ASN A 324 9.05 -12.48 -0.19
N THR A 325 8.25 -13.20 0.59
CA THR A 325 8.71 -14.18 1.59
C THR A 325 8.98 -15.55 0.98
N ALA A 326 8.35 -15.90 -0.14
CA ALA A 326 8.60 -17.16 -0.85
C ALA A 326 10.03 -17.24 -1.44
N TYR A 327 10.54 -16.09 -1.90
CA TYR A 327 11.86 -15.99 -2.53
C TYR A 327 12.88 -15.21 -1.72
N ASN A 328 12.45 -14.59 -0.62
CA ASN A 328 13.27 -13.69 0.22
C ASN A 328 13.86 -12.52 -0.59
N THR A 329 13.02 -11.87 -1.40
CA THR A 329 13.38 -10.74 -2.27
C THR A 329 12.57 -9.50 -1.91
N VAL A 330 13.13 -8.31 -2.17
CA VAL A 330 12.44 -7.02 -2.02
C VAL A 330 12.22 -6.46 -3.43
N PRO A 331 11.04 -6.64 -4.04
CA PRO A 331 10.76 -6.17 -5.40
C PRO A 331 10.83 -4.65 -5.51
N LEU A 332 11.23 -4.18 -6.69
CA LEU A 332 11.45 -2.76 -6.99
C LEU A 332 10.25 -2.11 -7.71
N VAL A 333 9.37 -2.95 -8.27
CA VAL A 333 8.12 -2.56 -8.92
C VAL A 333 7.05 -3.57 -8.52
N VAL A 334 5.89 -3.11 -8.08
CA VAL A 334 4.73 -3.97 -7.79
C VAL A 334 3.61 -3.71 -8.78
N HIS A 335 3.05 -4.79 -9.32
CA HIS A 335 1.99 -4.79 -10.33
C HIS A 335 0.77 -5.54 -9.79
N GLY A 336 -0.33 -4.80 -9.60
CA GLY A 336 -1.63 -5.32 -9.16
C GLY A 336 -2.43 -6.00 -10.27
N ASN A 337 -1.77 -6.84 -11.08
CA ASN A 337 -2.36 -7.47 -12.25
C ASN A 337 -3.59 -8.32 -11.93
N GLY A 338 -4.43 -8.52 -12.94
CA GLY A 338 -5.65 -9.32 -12.83
C GLY A 338 -6.60 -8.79 -11.74
N ARG A 339 -7.03 -9.69 -10.84
CA ARG A 339 -7.98 -9.39 -9.75
C ARG A 339 -7.35 -8.80 -8.49
N SER A 340 -6.08 -8.38 -8.55
CA SER A 340 -5.30 -7.95 -7.38
C SER A 340 -5.30 -6.44 -7.14
N LYS A 341 -6.13 -5.68 -7.87
CA LYS A 341 -6.19 -4.21 -7.80
C LYS A 341 -6.50 -3.71 -6.38
N MET A 342 -7.41 -4.38 -5.67
CA MET A 342 -7.76 -4.01 -4.29
C MET A 342 -6.61 -4.23 -3.32
N VAL A 343 -5.86 -5.34 -3.46
CA VAL A 343 -4.66 -5.60 -2.67
C VAL A 343 -3.60 -4.53 -2.94
N LEU A 344 -3.41 -4.16 -4.22
CA LEU A 344 -2.50 -3.07 -4.57
C LEU A 344 -2.96 -1.73 -3.96
N ASN A 345 -4.25 -1.46 -3.88
CA ASN A 345 -4.76 -0.25 -3.22
C ASN A 345 -4.36 -0.23 -1.74
N THR A 346 -4.51 -1.35 -1.02
CA THR A 346 -4.05 -1.47 0.37
C THR A 346 -2.55 -1.26 0.49
N LEU A 347 -1.74 -1.93 -0.33
CA LEU A 347 -0.28 -1.78 -0.30
C LEU A 347 0.16 -0.35 -0.66
N GLY A 348 -0.51 0.29 -1.61
CA GLY A 348 -0.23 1.64 -2.08
C GLY A 348 -0.45 2.73 -1.02
N ASN A 349 -1.22 2.45 0.04
CA ASN A 349 -1.37 3.35 1.19
C ASN A 349 -0.06 3.49 1.98
N TYR A 350 0.86 2.53 1.86
CA TYR A 350 2.10 2.47 2.64
C TYR A 350 3.34 2.63 1.77
N LEU A 351 3.39 1.86 0.69
CA LEU A 351 4.53 1.78 -0.22
C LEU A 351 4.82 3.11 -0.92
N ALA A 352 6.05 3.24 -1.42
CA ALA A 352 6.54 4.47 -2.07
C ALA A 352 6.38 5.70 -1.18
N LYS A 353 6.80 5.59 0.09
CA LYS A 353 6.74 6.66 1.09
C LYS A 353 5.35 7.32 1.16
N SER A 354 4.29 6.51 1.14
CA SER A 354 2.93 7.01 1.34
C SER A 354 2.62 7.14 2.83
N TRP A 355 3.07 6.17 3.63
CA TRP A 355 2.89 6.18 5.08
C TRP A 355 4.06 5.47 5.77
N ASN A 356 4.49 5.97 6.94
CA ASN A 356 5.43 5.26 7.82
C ASN A 356 5.12 5.50 9.31
N SER A 357 5.70 4.69 10.19
CA SER A 357 5.42 4.73 11.63
C SER A 357 5.96 5.96 12.38
N GLU A 358 6.90 6.70 11.79
CA GLU A 358 7.49 7.89 12.42
C GLU A 358 6.81 9.18 11.96
N ASP A 359 6.54 9.33 10.66
CA ASP A 359 6.01 10.56 10.06
C ASP A 359 4.50 10.48 9.77
N GLY A 360 3.89 9.29 9.86
CA GLY A 360 2.48 9.05 9.50
C GLY A 360 2.23 9.12 7.99
N CYS A 361 1.04 9.55 7.58
CA CYS A 361 0.67 9.69 6.18
C CYS A 361 1.37 10.87 5.50
N LEU A 362 2.35 10.58 4.65
CA LEU A 362 3.04 11.56 3.82
C LEU A 362 2.23 11.90 2.57
N SER A 363 1.49 10.95 2.01
CA SER A 363 0.69 11.16 0.80
C SER A 363 -0.61 11.94 1.02
N CYS A 364 -1.06 12.08 2.26
CA CYS A 364 -2.29 12.77 2.60
C CYS A 364 -2.23 14.27 2.27
N TRP A 365 -1.03 14.85 2.32
CA TRP A 365 -0.81 16.27 2.06
C TRP A 365 -0.55 16.58 0.59
N ASP A 366 -0.41 15.56 -0.26
CA ASP A 366 -0.19 15.77 -1.68
C ASP A 366 -1.41 16.43 -2.33
N ASP A 367 -1.15 17.49 -3.10
CA ASP A 367 -2.14 18.27 -3.84
C ASP A 367 -3.27 18.85 -2.98
N SER A 368 -3.07 18.98 -1.65
CA SER A 368 -4.03 19.63 -0.76
C SER A 368 -4.21 21.10 -1.13
N ILE A 369 -5.44 21.59 -1.03
CA ILE A 369 -5.76 23.01 -1.22
C ILE A 369 -5.96 23.67 0.14
N LEU A 370 -5.75 24.98 0.20
CA LEU A 370 -6.03 25.79 1.39
C LEU A 370 -7.24 26.67 1.15
N LEU A 371 -8.24 26.59 2.04
CA LEU A 371 -9.35 27.54 2.05
C LEU A 371 -8.99 28.69 3.00
N GLU A 372 -8.74 29.88 2.45
CA GLU A 372 -8.30 31.04 3.23
C GLU A 372 -9.48 31.76 3.89
N ASP A 373 -9.52 31.77 5.23
CA ASP A 373 -10.60 32.40 6.00
C ASP A 373 -10.76 33.92 5.74
N LYS A 374 -9.70 34.57 5.25
CA LYS A 374 -9.74 35.99 4.86
C LYS A 374 -10.58 36.24 3.60
N HIS A 375 -10.84 35.20 2.82
CA HIS A 375 -11.59 35.27 1.57
C HIS A 375 -12.72 34.23 1.50
N PRO A 376 -13.72 34.23 2.41
CA PRO A 376 -14.80 33.23 2.40
C PRO A 376 -15.60 33.19 1.09
N SER A 377 -15.59 34.29 0.33
CA SER A 377 -16.21 34.36 -1.00
C SER A 377 -15.58 33.42 -2.02
N THR A 378 -14.34 32.96 -1.83
CA THR A 378 -13.67 31.99 -2.70
C THR A 378 -13.98 30.54 -2.35
N TYR A 379 -14.70 30.30 -1.24
CA TYR A 379 -15.04 28.94 -0.84
C TYR A 379 -15.95 28.30 -1.90
N PRO A 380 -15.73 27.02 -2.21
CA PRO A 380 -16.51 26.34 -3.22
C PRO A 380 -17.98 26.20 -2.80
N VAL A 381 -18.88 26.13 -3.76
CA VAL A 381 -20.30 25.89 -3.46
C VAL A 381 -20.52 24.41 -3.15
N VAL A 382 -21.16 24.10 -2.02
CA VAL A 382 -21.36 22.72 -1.57
C VAL A 382 -22.85 22.42 -1.46
N LEU A 383 -23.27 21.20 -1.80
CA LEU A 383 -24.57 20.67 -1.40
C LEU A 383 -24.37 19.67 -0.25
N ILE A 384 -24.93 19.98 0.92
CA ILE A 384 -25.03 19.04 2.04
C ILE A 384 -26.38 18.32 1.93
N ALA A 385 -26.34 17.01 1.75
CA ALA A 385 -27.50 16.14 1.65
C ALA A 385 -27.63 15.29 2.91
N VAL A 386 -28.74 15.49 3.63
CA VAL A 386 -29.06 14.84 4.89
C VAL A 386 -30.11 13.77 4.65
N PHE A 387 -29.84 12.54 5.13
CA PHE A 387 -30.71 11.37 4.98
C PHE A 387 -31.15 10.84 6.34
N ILE A 388 -32.45 10.90 6.63
CA ILE A 388 -33.05 10.39 7.87
C ILE A 388 -33.97 9.23 7.50
N GLU A 389 -33.36 8.05 7.37
CA GLU A 389 -34.03 6.85 6.81
C GLU A 389 -34.66 5.95 7.90
N GLN A 390 -34.24 6.13 9.16
CA GLN A 390 -34.72 5.36 10.30
C GLN A 390 -34.88 6.24 11.54
N ALA A 391 -35.69 5.77 12.49
CA ALA A 391 -35.91 6.46 13.76
C ALA A 391 -34.60 6.59 14.53
N THR A 392 -33.93 7.73 14.35
CA THR A 392 -32.60 8.01 14.88
C THR A 392 -32.69 8.81 16.19
N PRO A 393 -32.08 8.34 17.29
CA PRO A 393 -31.97 9.12 18.53
C PRO A 393 -31.09 10.37 18.38
N PHE A 394 -31.31 11.38 19.23
CA PHE A 394 -30.48 12.60 19.29
C PHE A 394 -30.39 13.36 17.95
N LEU A 395 -31.50 13.39 17.20
CA LEU A 395 -31.54 14.02 15.89
C LEU A 395 -31.42 15.55 16.01
N GLU A 396 -31.91 16.13 17.10
CA GLU A 396 -31.74 17.53 17.47
C GLU A 396 -30.25 17.90 17.54
N GLU A 397 -29.46 17.09 18.25
CA GLU A 397 -28.02 17.29 18.39
C GLU A 397 -27.29 17.10 17.07
N PHE A 398 -27.72 16.13 16.25
CA PHE A 398 -27.21 15.93 14.90
C PHE A 398 -27.41 17.18 14.03
N LEU A 399 -28.64 17.70 13.95
CA LEU A 399 -28.96 18.89 13.15
C LEU A 399 -28.24 20.14 13.70
N ALA A 400 -28.15 20.28 15.02
CA ALA A 400 -27.39 21.35 15.65
C ALA A 400 -25.90 21.30 15.28
N LYS A 401 -25.29 20.11 15.23
CA LYS A 401 -23.88 19.93 14.79
C LYS A 401 -23.69 20.30 13.33
N LEU A 402 -24.61 19.90 12.44
CA LEU A 402 -24.58 20.33 11.03
C LEU A 402 -24.65 21.85 10.88
N ASN A 403 -25.51 22.50 11.68
CA ASN A 403 -25.59 23.96 11.69
C ASN A 403 -24.33 24.63 12.26
N LYS A 404 -23.58 23.95 13.13
CA LYS A 404 -22.31 24.43 13.68
C LYS A 404 -21.08 24.19 12.79
N LEU A 405 -21.23 23.50 11.66
CA LEU A 405 -20.13 23.36 10.70
C LEU A 405 -19.62 24.75 10.29
N GLU A 406 -18.31 24.96 10.46
CA GLU A 406 -17.61 26.20 10.14
C GLU A 406 -17.36 26.30 8.63
N TYR A 407 -18.44 26.64 7.93
CA TYR A 407 -18.44 26.85 6.50
C TYR A 407 -19.49 27.93 6.16
N PRO A 408 -19.20 28.87 5.23
CA PRO A 408 -20.13 29.96 4.92
C PRO A 408 -21.50 29.44 4.49
N LYS A 409 -22.57 29.83 5.21
CA LYS A 409 -23.92 29.28 4.99
C LYS A 409 -24.48 29.66 3.61
N ASP A 410 -24.10 30.82 3.09
CA ASP A 410 -24.40 31.28 1.73
C ASP A 410 -23.69 30.49 0.61
N LYS A 411 -22.74 29.61 0.98
CA LYS A 411 -22.08 28.65 0.06
C LYS A 411 -22.69 27.25 0.13
N ILE A 412 -23.69 27.03 0.98
CA ILE A 412 -24.27 25.71 1.21
C ILE A 412 -25.69 25.65 0.65
N HIS A 413 -25.92 24.73 -0.27
CA HIS A 413 -27.24 24.18 -0.58
C HIS A 413 -27.55 23.06 0.41
N PHE A 414 -28.72 23.10 1.04
CA PHE A 414 -29.15 22.10 2.01
C PHE A 414 -30.26 21.23 1.41
N PHE A 415 -30.05 19.92 1.36
CA PHE A 415 -31.03 18.95 0.91
C PHE A 415 -31.36 18.03 2.08
N VAL A 416 -32.63 17.85 2.42
CA VAL A 416 -33.06 16.98 3.51
C VAL A 416 -34.09 15.99 3.00
N HIS A 417 -33.77 14.71 3.09
CA HIS A 417 -34.71 13.61 2.95
C HIS A 417 -35.04 13.07 4.34
N ASN A 418 -36.32 13.11 4.71
CA ASN A 418 -36.81 12.46 5.91
C ASN A 418 -37.83 11.40 5.52
N ALA A 419 -37.52 10.12 5.75
CA ALA A 419 -38.46 9.02 5.57
C ALA A 419 -39.28 8.73 6.84
N VAL A 420 -38.97 9.40 7.95
CA VAL A 420 -39.51 9.07 9.28
C VAL A 420 -40.50 10.13 9.75
N LYS A 421 -41.79 9.80 9.73
CA LYS A 421 -42.89 10.70 10.15
C LYS A 421 -42.73 11.26 11.57
N TYR A 422 -42.17 10.45 12.48
CA TYR A 422 -41.89 10.88 13.85
C TYR A 422 -40.95 12.09 13.91
N HIS A 423 -39.99 12.20 12.98
CA HIS A 423 -38.98 13.26 12.93
C HIS A 423 -39.43 14.52 12.17
N SER A 424 -40.60 14.51 11.53
CA SER A 424 -41.06 15.61 10.66
C SER A 424 -41.14 16.96 11.37
N LYS A 425 -41.65 16.99 12.60
CA LYS A 425 -41.80 18.23 13.38
C LYS A 425 -40.44 18.87 13.68
N LEU A 426 -39.48 18.06 14.10
CA LEU A 426 -38.13 18.48 14.44
C LEU A 426 -37.37 19.01 13.23
N VAL A 427 -37.47 18.30 12.08
CA VAL A 427 -36.87 18.77 10.82
C VAL A 427 -37.49 20.10 10.38
N GLU A 428 -38.80 20.27 10.55
CA GLU A 428 -39.50 21.50 10.20
C GLU A 428 -39.09 22.69 11.08
N GLU A 429 -38.96 22.48 12.40
CA GLU A 429 -38.47 23.49 13.33
C GLU A 429 -37.05 23.95 12.95
N PHE A 430 -36.14 23.00 12.71
CA PHE A 430 -34.78 23.29 12.28
C PHE A 430 -34.71 24.11 10.98
N LEU A 431 -35.47 23.70 9.95
CA LEU A 431 -35.48 24.38 8.67
C LEU A 431 -36.15 25.76 8.74
N SER A 432 -37.15 25.93 9.62
CA SER A 432 -37.79 27.22 9.85
C SER A 432 -36.85 28.21 10.52
N GLU A 433 -36.04 27.74 11.48
CA GLU A 433 -35.09 28.56 12.23
C GLU A 433 -33.84 28.91 11.40
N HIS A 434 -33.22 27.92 10.75
CA HIS A 434 -31.91 28.09 10.12
C HIS A 434 -31.95 28.08 8.59
N GLY A 435 -33.02 27.57 7.96
CA GLY A 435 -33.10 27.34 6.52
C GLY A 435 -32.83 28.58 5.66
N LYS A 436 -33.22 29.77 6.13
CA LYS A 436 -33.02 31.05 5.42
C LYS A 436 -31.57 31.51 5.37
N SER A 437 -30.70 31.00 6.26
CA SER A 437 -29.27 31.33 6.25
C SER A 437 -28.49 30.57 5.17
N TYR A 438 -29.02 29.43 4.73
CA TYR A 438 -28.45 28.61 3.67
C TYR A 438 -28.78 29.20 2.29
N ARG A 439 -27.90 28.95 1.32
CA ARG A 439 -28.08 29.41 -0.07
C ARG A 439 -29.40 28.94 -0.69
N SER A 440 -29.81 27.71 -0.40
CA SER A 440 -31.16 27.21 -0.67
C SER A 440 -31.45 25.95 0.13
N VAL A 441 -32.72 25.66 0.36
CA VAL A 441 -33.18 24.42 0.99
C VAL A 441 -34.07 23.64 0.03
N LYS A 442 -33.88 22.31 -0.05
CA LYS A 442 -34.83 21.36 -0.63
C LYS A 442 -35.17 20.30 0.43
N ARG A 443 -36.45 20.06 0.65
CA ARG A 443 -36.98 19.11 1.63
C ARG A 443 -37.83 18.07 0.90
N ILE A 444 -37.65 16.80 1.23
CA ILE A 444 -38.54 15.70 0.85
C ILE A 444 -39.07 15.08 2.14
N ASN A 445 -40.39 14.92 2.19
CA ASN A 445 -41.13 14.51 3.37
C ASN A 445 -41.47 13.02 3.35
N PRO A 446 -41.78 12.43 4.52
CA PRO A 446 -42.25 11.05 4.60
C PRO A 446 -43.51 10.82 3.75
N GLU A 447 -44.38 11.83 3.65
CA GLU A 447 -45.62 11.77 2.85
C GLU A 447 -45.36 11.66 1.34
N ASP A 448 -44.17 12.03 0.86
CA ASP A 448 -43.80 11.93 -0.56
C ASP A 448 -43.48 10.48 -0.97
N ASN A 449 -43.30 9.56 0.01
CA ASN A 449 -43.03 8.13 -0.19
C ASN A 449 -41.90 7.86 -1.20
N ILE A 450 -40.80 8.62 -1.09
CA ILE A 450 -39.61 8.44 -1.92
C ILE A 450 -38.68 7.44 -1.23
N GLU A 451 -38.30 6.40 -1.95
CA GLU A 451 -37.32 5.41 -1.48
C GLU A 451 -35.91 6.04 -1.32
N GLU A 452 -35.14 5.58 -0.34
CA GLU A 452 -33.81 6.10 -0.01
C GLU A 452 -32.89 6.21 -1.23
N TRP A 453 -32.78 5.14 -2.03
CA TRP A 453 -31.89 5.11 -3.19
C TRP A 453 -32.26 6.18 -4.22
N LEU A 454 -33.56 6.46 -4.38
CA LEU A 454 -34.06 7.49 -5.29
C LEU A 454 -33.79 8.88 -4.70
N ALA A 455 -33.99 9.07 -3.39
CA ALA A 455 -33.66 10.32 -2.72
C ALA A 455 -32.17 10.67 -2.83
N ARG A 456 -31.28 9.69 -2.68
CA ARG A 456 -29.82 9.87 -2.84
C ARG A 456 -29.46 10.28 -4.28
N ASN A 457 -30.07 9.66 -5.28
CA ASN A 457 -29.89 10.07 -6.69
C ASN A 457 -30.40 11.50 -6.94
N LEU A 458 -31.58 11.84 -6.42
CA LEU A 458 -32.16 13.18 -6.54
C LEU A 458 -31.28 14.26 -5.88
N ALA A 459 -30.58 13.94 -4.78
CA ALA A 459 -29.66 14.85 -4.13
C ALA A 459 -28.43 15.14 -4.99
N ILE A 460 -27.89 14.11 -5.67
CA ILE A 460 -26.78 14.27 -6.62
C ILE A 460 -27.23 15.09 -7.84
N GLU A 461 -28.38 14.78 -8.43
CA GLU A 461 -28.96 15.57 -9.53
C GLU A 461 -29.20 17.03 -9.15
N GLN A 462 -29.65 17.27 -7.91
CA GLN A 462 -29.81 18.60 -7.38
C GLN A 462 -28.47 19.33 -7.30
N CYS A 463 -27.39 18.65 -6.88
CA CYS A 463 -26.04 19.20 -6.81
C CYS A 463 -25.58 19.64 -8.21
N LEU A 464 -25.74 18.76 -9.21
CA LEU A 464 -25.42 19.04 -10.60
C LEU A 464 -26.23 20.23 -11.15
N THR A 465 -27.54 20.25 -10.89
CA THR A 465 -28.44 21.34 -11.33
C THR A 465 -28.10 22.68 -10.70
N LYS A 466 -27.60 22.67 -9.45
CA LYS A 466 -27.18 23.87 -8.73
C LYS A 466 -25.74 24.30 -9.04
N ASN A 467 -25.03 23.57 -9.89
CA ASN A 467 -23.60 23.77 -10.16
C ASN A 467 -22.78 23.82 -8.85
N CYS A 468 -23.07 22.90 -7.93
CA CYS A 468 -22.21 22.69 -6.77
C CYS A 468 -20.82 22.21 -7.24
N GLU A 469 -19.78 22.53 -6.49
CA GLU A 469 -18.43 22.00 -6.69
C GLU A 469 -18.21 20.72 -5.86
N TYR A 470 -18.85 20.63 -4.69
CA TYR A 470 -18.79 19.43 -3.83
C TYR A 470 -20.18 18.97 -3.38
N TYR A 471 -20.30 17.65 -3.24
CA TYR A 471 -21.45 16.95 -2.67
C TYR A 471 -21.05 16.32 -1.34
N PHE A 472 -21.77 16.63 -0.26
CA PHE A 472 -21.52 16.06 1.06
C PHE A 472 -22.74 15.29 1.57
N ASN A 473 -22.65 13.97 1.54
CA ASN A 473 -23.69 13.05 1.99
C ASN A 473 -23.55 12.74 3.48
N VAL A 474 -24.58 13.03 4.28
CA VAL A 474 -24.58 12.81 5.73
C VAL A 474 -25.84 12.08 6.17
N ASP A 475 -25.68 10.91 6.76
CA ASP A 475 -26.80 10.15 7.31
C ASP A 475 -27.12 10.62 8.74
N GLY A 476 -28.38 10.53 9.16
CA GLY A 476 -28.87 11.08 10.44
C GLY A 476 -28.17 10.55 11.69
N GLU A 477 -27.49 9.41 11.59
CA GLU A 477 -26.69 8.79 12.66
C GLU A 477 -25.23 9.29 12.72
N ALA A 478 -24.77 10.03 11.71
CA ALA A 478 -23.40 10.49 11.58
C ALA A 478 -23.16 11.80 12.35
N HIS A 479 -22.87 11.70 13.65
CA HIS A 479 -22.52 12.87 14.46
C HIS A 479 -21.12 13.40 14.13
N LEU A 480 -21.05 14.56 13.48
CA LEU A 480 -19.80 15.27 13.19
C LEU A 480 -19.45 16.20 14.36
N ASP A 481 -18.63 15.72 15.29
CA ASP A 481 -18.21 16.50 16.47
C ASP A 481 -17.18 17.60 16.15
N ASN A 482 -16.41 17.43 15.07
CA ASN A 482 -15.46 18.43 14.61
C ASN A 482 -16.16 19.47 13.72
N PRO A 483 -16.29 20.75 14.13
CA PRO A 483 -16.97 21.76 13.34
C PRO A 483 -16.27 22.07 12.00
N HIS A 484 -14.98 21.76 11.87
CA HIS A 484 -14.21 21.96 10.64
C HIS A 484 -14.28 20.78 9.66
N ALA A 485 -15.07 19.73 9.95
CA ALA A 485 -15.06 18.48 9.18
C ALA A 485 -15.24 18.70 7.67
N LEU A 486 -16.24 19.50 7.26
CA LEU A 486 -16.48 19.78 5.84
C LEU A 486 -15.31 20.50 5.17
N ARG A 487 -14.75 21.52 5.84
CA ARG A 487 -13.58 22.26 5.37
C ARG A 487 -12.39 21.32 5.15
N LEU A 488 -12.05 20.54 6.18
CA LEU A 488 -10.90 19.62 6.13
C LEU A 488 -11.04 18.61 4.99
N LEU A 489 -12.23 18.07 4.75
CA LEU A 489 -12.49 17.13 3.65
C LEU A 489 -12.31 17.78 2.27
N ILE A 490 -12.76 19.01 2.10
CA ILE A 490 -12.57 19.77 0.85
C ILE A 490 -11.09 20.08 0.62
N GLU A 491 -10.38 20.50 1.67
CA GLU A 491 -8.94 20.82 1.61
C GLU A 491 -8.08 19.60 1.25
N GLN A 492 -8.55 18.37 1.50
CA GLN A 492 -7.88 17.15 1.00
C GLN A 492 -7.87 17.05 -0.53
N ASN A 493 -8.72 17.78 -1.26
CA ASN A 493 -8.75 17.80 -2.73
C ASN A 493 -8.78 16.38 -3.36
N ARG A 494 -9.70 15.54 -2.87
CA ARG A 494 -9.90 14.18 -3.36
C ARG A 494 -11.23 14.07 -4.10
N SER A 495 -11.29 13.20 -5.11
CA SER A 495 -12.52 12.92 -5.86
C SER A 495 -13.64 12.38 -4.95
N ILE A 496 -13.28 11.49 -4.01
CA ILE A 496 -14.15 10.95 -2.97
C ILE A 496 -13.32 10.83 -1.69
N VAL A 497 -13.82 11.36 -0.59
CA VAL A 497 -13.20 11.24 0.74
C VAL A 497 -14.29 11.21 1.80
N ALA A 498 -14.08 10.42 2.85
CA ALA A 498 -14.97 10.33 3.99
C ALA A 498 -14.19 10.54 5.28
N PRO A 499 -14.76 11.23 6.29
CA PRO A 499 -14.19 11.22 7.63
C PRO A 499 -14.41 9.84 8.25
N ILE A 500 -13.45 9.36 9.05
CA ILE A 500 -13.63 8.11 9.79
C ILE A 500 -14.57 8.38 10.97
N LEU A 501 -15.68 7.64 11.02
CA LEU A 501 -16.63 7.64 12.12
C LEU A 501 -16.64 6.25 12.75
N VAL A 502 -16.23 6.15 14.01
CA VAL A 502 -16.18 4.89 14.77
C VAL A 502 -17.31 4.89 15.78
N ARG A 503 -18.02 3.76 15.87
CA ARG A 503 -19.02 3.55 16.91
C ARG A 503 -18.33 3.46 18.26
N PRO A 504 -18.67 4.32 19.24
CA PRO A 504 -17.99 4.34 20.53
C PRO A 504 -17.94 2.96 21.19
N PHE A 505 -16.76 2.60 21.70
CA PHE A 505 -16.50 1.34 22.42
C PHE A 505 -16.73 0.05 21.61
N LYS A 506 -16.77 0.14 20.27
CA LYS A 506 -16.96 -0.98 19.35
C LYS A 506 -15.94 -0.90 18.20
N ALA A 507 -15.81 -2.00 17.47
CA ALA A 507 -14.97 -2.06 16.27
C ALA A 507 -15.70 -1.64 14.98
N TRP A 508 -16.96 -1.22 15.04
CA TRP A 508 -17.73 -0.85 13.85
C TRP A 508 -17.44 0.60 13.44
N SER A 509 -17.22 0.83 12.16
CA SER A 509 -16.99 2.15 11.59
C SER A 509 -17.68 2.29 10.23
N ASN A 510 -17.59 3.48 9.61
CA ASN A 510 -18.21 3.79 8.33
C ASN A 510 -17.37 3.39 7.09
N PHE A 511 -16.37 2.52 7.22
CA PHE A 511 -15.60 2.01 6.08
C PHE A 511 -15.25 0.52 6.23
N TRP A 512 -14.99 -0.14 5.10
CA TRP A 512 -14.41 -1.49 5.05
C TRP A 512 -13.02 -1.41 4.43
N GLY A 513 -12.02 -1.98 5.10
CA GLY A 513 -10.65 -2.02 4.57
C GLY A 513 -10.40 -3.12 3.54
N ALA A 514 -11.28 -4.13 3.46
CA ALA A 514 -11.17 -5.26 2.52
C ALA A 514 -12.55 -5.79 2.11
N LEU A 515 -12.55 -6.62 1.05
CA LEU A 515 -13.73 -7.29 0.52
C LEU A 515 -13.48 -8.80 0.40
N THR A 516 -14.52 -9.61 0.57
CA THR A 516 -14.52 -11.03 0.18
C THR A 516 -14.55 -11.14 -1.36
N SER A 517 -14.32 -12.35 -1.88
CA SER A 517 -14.42 -12.62 -3.32
C SER A 517 -15.78 -12.26 -3.92
N ASP A 518 -16.83 -12.30 -3.10
CA ASP A 518 -18.21 -12.06 -3.51
C ASP A 518 -18.63 -10.60 -3.30
N GLY A 519 -17.70 -9.73 -2.90
CA GLY A 519 -17.93 -8.29 -2.72
C GLY A 519 -18.54 -7.89 -1.38
N PHE A 520 -18.55 -8.78 -0.38
CA PHE A 520 -19.04 -8.48 0.97
C PHE A 520 -17.90 -8.03 1.90
N TYR A 521 -18.26 -7.60 3.10
CA TYR A 521 -17.33 -7.18 4.14
C TYR A 521 -16.25 -8.23 4.42
N ALA A 522 -15.00 -7.79 4.41
CA ALA A 522 -13.89 -8.48 5.05
C ALA A 522 -13.08 -7.48 5.89
N ARG A 523 -12.50 -7.97 6.99
CA ARG A 523 -11.58 -7.16 7.80
C ARG A 523 -10.21 -7.13 7.12
N SER A 524 -9.67 -5.94 6.87
CA SER A 524 -8.28 -5.79 6.41
C SER A 524 -7.28 -6.00 7.55
N MET A 525 -6.03 -6.29 7.19
CA MET A 525 -4.94 -6.50 8.13
C MET A 525 -4.69 -5.30 9.07
N ASP A 526 -5.02 -4.09 8.61
CA ASP A 526 -4.74 -2.81 9.26
C ASP A 526 -5.98 -2.12 9.84
N TYR A 527 -7.16 -2.73 9.73
CA TYR A 527 -8.42 -2.10 10.12
C TYR A 527 -8.44 -1.64 11.59
N MET A 528 -7.98 -2.52 12.50
CA MET A 528 -7.98 -2.21 13.94
C MET A 528 -7.03 -1.06 14.26
N GLU A 529 -5.86 -1.03 13.62
CA GLU A 529 -4.85 0.01 13.81
C GLU A 529 -5.38 1.36 13.30
N ILE A 530 -6.14 1.37 12.19
CA ILE A 530 -6.78 2.59 11.65
C ILE A 530 -7.85 3.12 12.62
N ILE A 531 -8.78 2.29 13.09
CA ILE A 531 -9.88 2.76 13.96
C ILE A 531 -9.39 3.13 15.37
N HIS A 532 -8.23 2.62 15.81
CA HIS A 532 -7.56 3.01 17.05
C HIS A 532 -6.62 4.21 16.88
N ASN A 533 -6.54 4.79 15.67
CA ASN A 533 -5.70 5.93 15.37
C ASN A 533 -4.19 5.64 15.57
N GLU A 534 -3.78 4.39 15.36
CA GLU A 534 -2.38 3.92 15.35
C GLU A 534 -1.77 4.02 13.94
N ARG A 535 -2.61 3.93 12.89
CA ARG A 535 -2.23 4.15 11.49
C ARG A 535 -3.16 5.17 10.84
N ARG A 536 -2.69 6.41 10.72
CA ARG A 536 -3.46 7.55 10.19
C ARG A 536 -2.87 8.11 8.92
#